data_AF-A0A067GJ05-F1
#
_entry.id   AF-A0A067GJ05-F1
#
_cell.length_a   1.000
_cell.length_b   1.000
_cell.length_c   1.000
_cell.angle_alpha   90.00
_cell.angle_beta   90.00
_cell.angle_gamma   90.00
#
_symmetry.space_group_name_H-M   'P 1'
#
loop_
_entity.id
_entity.type
_entity.pdbx_description
1 polymer ?
#
loop_
_entity_poly.entity_id
_entity_poly.type
_entity_poly.pdbx_seq_one_letter_code
_entity_poly.pdbx_strand_id
1 'polypeptide(L)'
;MSINIVVAMAGLEVHHSSHQQFEPMSTSCKADEIFSTPSYSHLADREFLVTEESTNHNGSTELLRKGFMEYGCQHYRRRCRIRAPCCNEIFDCRHCHNEAMNNINVDQKLRHDIPRHEVNQVICSLCGTEQKQVCVNCGVCMGEYFCESCKLFDDDTSKKQYHCDGCGICRIGGCDNFFHCNKCRCCYSMLLKNSHPCVEGAMHHDCPVCCEYLFETRQDVIVLPCGHTIHKNCLKEMREHHQYACPICSKSVCDMSKVWEKYDREIAATPMPEAYLNKKVWILCNDCGKTSNVQFHVLAQKCPNCKSYNTRLTRG
;
A
#
# COMPACT_ATOMS: atom_id res chain seq x y z
N MET A 1 -20.10 4.46 19.48
CA MET A 1 -21.10 4.84 18.47
C MET A 1 -21.48 3.61 17.67
N SER A 2 -22.76 3.48 17.40
CA SER A 2 -23.51 2.26 17.08
C SER A 2 -22.95 1.47 15.89
N ILE A 3 -22.85 0.16 16.05
CA ILE A 3 -22.76 -0.78 14.94
C ILE A 3 -24.08 -0.65 14.18
N ASN A 4 -24.07 0.04 13.04
CA ASN A 4 -25.21 0.07 12.12
C ASN A 4 -25.34 -1.31 11.46
N ILE A 5 -26.02 -2.22 12.16
CA ILE A 5 -26.70 -3.35 11.55
C ILE A 5 -27.94 -2.76 10.90
N VAL A 6 -27.90 -2.50 9.60
CA VAL A 6 -29.10 -2.28 8.80
C VAL A 6 -29.82 -3.64 8.69
N VAL A 7 -30.58 -3.98 9.71
CA VAL A 7 -31.63 -5.00 9.62
C VAL A 7 -32.92 -4.24 9.34
N ALA A 8 -33.31 -4.24 8.07
CA ALA A 8 -34.67 -3.86 7.69
C ALA A 8 -35.61 -4.94 8.24
N MET A 9 -36.18 -4.71 9.42
CA MET A 9 -37.32 -5.47 9.93
C MET A 9 -38.39 -4.47 10.33
N ALA A 10 -39.44 -4.43 9.51
CA ALA A 10 -40.66 -3.70 9.79
C ALA A 10 -41.34 -4.26 11.04
N GLY A 11 -41.70 -3.35 11.95
CA GLY A 11 -42.74 -3.49 12.97
C GLY A 11 -42.55 -4.60 14.01
N LEU A 12 -42.16 -4.21 15.22
CA LEU A 12 -42.66 -4.73 16.49
C LEU A 12 -42.07 -3.87 17.63
N GLU A 13 -42.93 -3.13 18.33
CA GLU A 13 -42.59 -2.28 19.47
C GLU A 13 -42.22 -3.13 20.71
N VAL A 14 -41.15 -2.77 21.41
CA VAL A 14 -40.82 -3.31 22.74
C VAL A 14 -40.54 -2.15 23.67
N HIS A 15 -41.27 -2.12 24.79
CA HIS A 15 -41.24 -1.09 25.83
C HIS A 15 -39.84 -0.87 26.42
N HIS A 16 -39.46 0.41 26.54
CA HIS A 16 -38.21 0.87 27.15
C HIS A 16 -38.15 0.59 28.67
N SER A 17 -37.02 0.07 29.13
CA SER A 17 -36.57 0.23 30.51
C SER A 17 -35.07 0.59 30.56
N SER A 18 -34.80 1.77 31.12
CA SER A 18 -33.52 2.34 31.61
C SER A 18 -32.25 2.16 30.75
N HIS A 19 -31.84 3.26 30.10
CA HIS A 19 -30.52 3.48 29.51
C HIS A 19 -29.40 3.31 30.55
N GLN A 20 -28.51 2.32 30.35
CA GLN A 20 -27.15 2.37 30.88
C GLN A 20 -26.22 2.86 29.76
N GLN A 21 -25.56 4.00 30.02
CA GLN A 21 -24.48 4.54 29.19
C GLN A 21 -23.29 3.58 29.27
N PHE A 22 -22.84 3.06 28.12
CA PHE A 22 -21.62 2.27 28.02
C PHE A 22 -20.48 3.13 27.46
N GLU A 23 -19.44 3.34 28.27
CA GLU A 23 -18.16 3.91 27.83
C GLU A 23 -17.37 2.91 26.95
N PRO A 24 -16.62 3.38 25.94
CA PRO A 24 -15.80 2.51 25.12
C PRO A 24 -14.50 2.14 25.85
N MET A 25 -14.39 0.90 26.33
CA MET A 25 -13.11 0.35 26.79
C MET A 25 -12.26 -0.12 25.59
N SER A 26 -11.12 0.53 25.42
CA SER A 26 -10.07 0.20 24.47
C SER A 26 -9.59 -1.24 24.67
N THR A 27 -9.83 -2.09 23.68
CA THR A 27 -9.23 -3.43 23.61
C THR A 27 -8.26 -3.42 22.44
N SER A 28 -6.97 -3.27 22.73
CA SER A 28 -5.94 -3.39 21.71
C SER A 28 -5.83 -4.85 21.27
N CYS A 29 -6.18 -5.11 20.01
CA CYS A 29 -5.76 -6.34 19.35
C CYS A 29 -4.24 -6.27 19.17
N LYS A 30 -3.48 -6.97 20.02
CA LYS A 30 -2.06 -7.24 19.77
C LYS A 30 -1.96 -8.12 18.51
N ALA A 31 -1.52 -7.53 17.40
CA ALA A 31 -1.29 -8.20 16.13
C ALA A 31 -0.10 -7.56 15.38
N ASP A 32 0.99 -7.30 16.11
CA ASP A 32 2.25 -6.79 15.53
C ASP A 32 3.28 -7.91 15.27
N GLU A 33 2.88 -9.17 15.32
CA GLU A 33 3.75 -10.28 14.95
C GLU A 33 3.01 -11.16 13.94
N ILE A 34 3.18 -10.84 12.66
CA ILE A 34 3.14 -11.69 11.46
C ILE A 34 3.09 -10.70 10.27
N PHE A 35 4.16 -10.65 9.47
CA PHE A 35 4.48 -9.67 8.40
C PHE A 35 5.30 -8.43 8.81
N SER A 36 6.39 -8.66 9.53
CA SER A 36 7.52 -7.74 9.58
C SER A 36 8.32 -7.84 8.27
N THR A 37 8.22 -6.83 7.42
CA THR A 37 9.26 -6.55 6.41
C THR A 37 10.44 -5.90 7.14
N PRO A 38 11.69 -6.39 7.01
CA PRO A 38 12.79 -5.83 7.78
C PRO A 38 13.13 -4.41 7.29
N SER A 39 12.97 -3.42 8.16
CA SER A 39 13.65 -2.13 8.08
C SER A 39 15.10 -2.34 8.50
N TYR A 40 16.05 -2.11 7.60
CA TYR A 40 17.47 -2.32 7.89
C TYR A 40 18.09 -1.01 8.40
N SER A 41 18.53 -0.99 9.66
CA SER A 41 19.44 0.00 10.20
C SER A 41 20.65 -0.70 10.86
N HIS A 42 21.83 -0.21 10.48
CA HIS A 42 23.15 -0.29 11.12
C HIS A 42 23.70 -1.64 11.56
N LEU A 43 24.69 -2.15 10.81
CA LEU A 43 25.90 -2.75 11.38
C LEU A 43 27.13 -2.30 10.58
N ALA A 44 28.16 -1.93 11.33
CA ALA A 44 29.37 -1.24 10.91
C ALA A 44 30.48 -2.18 10.42
N ASP A 45 31.36 -1.59 9.62
CA ASP A 45 32.80 -1.81 9.46
C ASP A 45 33.35 -3.22 9.21
N ARG A 46 33.82 -3.42 7.97
CA ARG A 46 35.01 -4.22 7.72
C ARG A 46 35.78 -3.65 6.54
N GLU A 47 36.88 -2.96 6.86
CA GLU A 47 37.85 -2.46 5.89
C GLU A 47 38.45 -3.63 5.08
N PHE A 48 38.41 -3.52 3.76
CA PHE A 48 39.14 -4.40 2.85
C PHE A 48 40.13 -3.54 2.05
N LEU A 49 41.41 -3.70 2.37
CA LEU A 49 42.54 -3.08 1.68
C LEU A 49 42.64 -3.65 0.26
N VAL A 50 42.56 -2.78 -0.74
CA VAL A 50 42.98 -3.09 -2.11
C VAL A 50 44.14 -2.16 -2.45
N THR A 51 45.27 -2.80 -2.74
CA THR A 51 46.54 -2.23 -3.17
C THR A 51 46.38 -1.46 -4.48
N GLU A 52 46.87 -0.22 -4.51
CA GLU A 52 46.89 0.65 -5.68
C GLU A 52 48.00 0.25 -6.66
N GLU A 53 47.65 0.03 -7.92
CA GLU A 53 48.54 0.28 -9.06
C GLU A 53 47.95 1.39 -9.92
N SER A 54 48.80 2.39 -10.14
CA SER A 54 48.49 3.73 -10.63
C SER A 54 48.47 3.79 -12.16
N THR A 55 47.36 4.27 -12.71
CA THR A 55 47.32 4.89 -14.05
C THR A 55 46.45 6.15 -13.99
N ASN A 56 46.82 7.15 -14.78
CA ASN A 56 46.35 8.54 -14.84
C ASN A 56 44.83 8.72 -15.15
N HIS A 57 43.95 8.13 -14.34
CA HIS A 57 42.49 8.12 -14.53
C HIS A 57 41.71 8.97 -13.50
N ASN A 58 42.41 9.62 -12.55
CA ASN A 58 41.75 10.33 -11.44
C ASN A 58 40.98 11.60 -11.88
N GLY A 59 41.52 12.39 -12.82
CA GLY A 59 40.91 13.66 -13.20
C GLY A 59 39.57 13.54 -13.95
N SER A 60 39.38 12.47 -14.73
CA SER A 60 38.12 12.23 -15.46
C SER A 60 36.98 11.82 -14.52
N THR A 61 37.30 11.02 -13.50
CA THR A 61 36.32 10.50 -12.55
C THR A 61 35.87 11.56 -11.56
N GLU A 62 36.79 12.43 -11.14
CA GLU A 62 36.49 13.58 -10.29
C GLU A 62 35.56 14.59 -10.97
N LEU A 63 35.78 14.85 -12.26
CA LEU A 63 34.95 15.76 -13.04
C LEU A 63 33.52 15.21 -13.23
N LEU A 64 33.37 13.90 -13.48
CA LEU A 64 32.04 13.27 -13.62
C LEU A 64 31.20 13.34 -12.34
N ARG A 65 31.85 13.27 -11.18
CA ARG A 65 31.21 13.22 -9.85
C ARG A 65 31.13 14.57 -9.15
N LYS A 66 31.54 15.66 -9.80
CA LYS A 66 31.39 17.01 -9.25
C LYS A 66 29.93 17.28 -8.89
N GLY A 67 29.67 17.69 -7.64
CA GLY A 67 28.32 17.92 -7.12
C GLY A 67 27.57 16.67 -6.68
N PHE A 68 28.25 15.53 -6.52
CA PHE A 68 27.61 14.26 -6.15
C PHE A 68 26.88 14.36 -4.80
N MET A 69 25.60 13.97 -4.77
CA MET A 69 24.71 14.04 -3.60
C MET A 69 24.39 15.45 -3.07
N GLU A 70 24.94 16.51 -3.67
CA GLU A 70 24.73 17.90 -3.24
C GLU A 70 23.42 18.52 -3.77
N TYR A 71 22.85 17.95 -4.82
CA TYR A 71 21.68 18.49 -5.53
C TYR A 71 20.48 17.52 -5.51
N GLY A 72 19.30 18.05 -5.83
CA GLY A 72 18.06 17.31 -5.96
C GLY A 72 17.01 17.76 -4.94
N CYS A 73 16.10 16.86 -4.58
CA CYS A 73 14.99 17.13 -3.67
C CYS A 73 14.83 15.99 -2.66
N GLN A 74 13.78 16.05 -1.84
CA GLN A 74 13.44 14.99 -0.88
C GLN A 74 13.14 13.63 -1.54
N HIS A 75 12.75 13.61 -2.82
CA HIS A 75 12.42 12.37 -3.53
C HIS A 75 13.64 11.70 -4.16
N TYR A 76 14.53 12.48 -4.77
CA TYR A 76 15.68 11.99 -5.52
C TYR A 76 16.88 12.92 -5.36
N ARG A 77 18.07 12.35 -5.18
CA ARG A 77 19.34 13.09 -5.23
C ARG A 77 19.80 13.10 -6.67
N ARG A 78 19.98 14.25 -7.29
CA ARG A 78 20.41 14.31 -8.71
C ARG A 78 20.94 15.67 -9.08
N ARG A 79 21.82 15.69 -10.08
CA ARG A 79 22.50 16.91 -10.56
C ARG A 79 21.81 17.54 -11.78
N CYS A 80 20.50 17.31 -11.92
CA CYS A 80 19.67 17.95 -12.93
C CYS A 80 18.24 18.24 -12.46
N ARG A 81 17.61 19.19 -13.15
CA ARG A 81 16.19 19.54 -13.04
C ARG A 81 15.49 19.13 -14.32
N ILE A 82 14.21 18.80 -14.26
CA ILE A 82 13.41 18.44 -15.43
C ILE A 82 12.69 19.67 -15.98
N ARG A 83 12.57 19.75 -17.31
CA ARG A 83 11.56 20.59 -17.95
C ARG A 83 10.30 19.75 -18.15
N ALA A 84 9.20 20.17 -17.55
CA ALA A 84 7.94 19.43 -17.64
C ALA A 84 7.31 19.63 -19.03
N PRO A 85 7.11 18.58 -19.85
CA PRO A 85 6.56 18.72 -21.20
C PRO A 85 5.11 19.21 -21.22
N CYS A 86 4.36 19.04 -20.12
CA CYS A 86 2.97 19.45 -19.98
C CYS A 86 2.79 20.98 -19.84
N CYS A 87 3.73 21.68 -19.21
CA CYS A 87 3.59 23.10 -18.85
C CYS A 87 4.86 23.94 -19.10
N ASN A 88 5.95 23.33 -19.57
CA ASN A 88 7.28 23.90 -19.77
C ASN A 88 7.96 24.49 -18.52
N GLU A 89 7.38 24.31 -17.34
CA GLU A 89 7.98 24.70 -16.07
C GLU A 89 9.13 23.78 -15.67
N ILE A 90 10.02 24.30 -14.81
CA ILE A 90 11.22 23.60 -14.36
C ILE A 90 11.02 23.15 -12.92
N PHE A 91 11.20 21.86 -12.69
CA PHE A 91 11.12 21.26 -11.36
C PHE A 91 12.34 20.41 -11.10
N ASP A 92 12.65 20.13 -9.84
CA ASP A 92 13.66 19.13 -9.53
C ASP A 92 13.24 17.79 -10.12
N CYS A 93 12.10 17.22 -9.71
CA CYS A 93 11.57 15.95 -10.23
C CYS A 93 10.11 16.03 -10.65
N ARG A 94 9.66 14.92 -11.26
CA ARG A 94 8.24 14.65 -11.51
C ARG A 94 7.37 14.73 -10.26
N HIS A 95 7.92 14.37 -9.10
CA HIS A 95 7.18 14.34 -7.85
C HIS A 95 6.97 15.75 -7.28
N CYS A 96 8.00 16.59 -7.30
CA CYS A 96 7.88 18.02 -7.00
C CYS A 96 6.90 18.72 -7.94
N HIS A 97 6.95 18.39 -9.24
CA HIS A 97 5.98 18.91 -10.21
C HIS A 97 4.55 18.51 -9.82
N ASN A 98 4.25 17.22 -9.65
CA ASN A 98 2.89 16.76 -9.36
C ASN A 98 2.41 17.28 -7.99
N GLU A 99 3.29 17.41 -7.00
CA GLU A 99 2.94 18.00 -5.70
C GLU A 99 2.60 19.48 -5.80
N ALA A 100 3.33 20.24 -6.61
CA ALA A 100 3.03 21.64 -6.86
C ALA A 100 1.73 21.81 -7.67
N MET A 101 1.58 21.07 -8.77
CA MET A 101 0.47 21.21 -9.70
C MET A 101 -0.85 20.64 -9.16
N ASN A 102 -0.82 19.62 -8.30
CA ASN A 102 -2.03 19.08 -7.68
C ASN A 102 -2.31 19.64 -6.28
N ASN A 103 -1.63 20.71 -5.88
CA ASN A 103 -1.90 21.36 -4.61
C ASN A 103 -3.35 21.89 -4.58
N ILE A 104 -3.98 21.86 -3.41
CA ILE A 104 -5.36 22.32 -3.23
C ILE A 104 -5.56 23.80 -3.60
N ASN A 105 -4.50 24.61 -3.50
CA ASN A 105 -4.50 26.03 -3.86
C ASN A 105 -4.40 26.30 -5.36
N VAL A 106 -4.12 25.29 -6.18
CA VAL A 106 -4.10 25.40 -7.64
C VAL A 106 -5.51 25.22 -8.19
N ASP A 107 -5.89 26.07 -9.14
CA ASP A 107 -7.15 25.95 -9.89
C ASP A 107 -7.29 24.52 -10.41
N GLN A 108 -8.44 23.89 -10.13
CA GLN A 108 -8.72 22.52 -10.51
C GLN A 108 -8.46 22.25 -12.01
N LYS A 109 -8.68 23.24 -12.89
CA LYS A 109 -8.45 23.11 -14.34
C LYS A 109 -6.97 23.08 -14.72
N LEU A 110 -6.09 23.56 -13.85
CA LEU A 110 -4.65 23.57 -14.04
C LEU A 110 -3.97 22.38 -13.35
N ARG A 111 -4.70 21.56 -12.59
CA ARG A 111 -4.13 20.38 -11.94
C ARG A 111 -3.82 19.30 -12.97
N HIS A 112 -2.60 18.80 -12.94
CA HIS A 112 -2.16 17.76 -13.84
C HIS A 112 -0.90 17.06 -13.32
N ASP A 113 -0.71 15.83 -13.79
CA ASP A 113 0.51 15.07 -13.61
C ASP A 113 1.40 15.18 -14.83
N ILE A 114 2.70 15.18 -14.60
CA ILE A 114 3.68 15.17 -15.69
C ILE A 114 3.68 13.80 -16.40
N PRO A 115 3.63 13.76 -17.75
CA PRO A 115 3.79 12.53 -18.50
C PRO A 115 5.26 12.07 -18.45
N ARG A 116 5.58 11.21 -17.48
CA ARG A 116 6.97 10.84 -17.12
C ARG A 116 7.84 10.36 -18.29
N HIS A 117 7.25 9.64 -19.24
CA HIS A 117 7.98 9.06 -20.37
C HIS A 117 8.30 10.08 -21.48
N GLU A 118 7.62 11.23 -21.48
CA GLU A 118 7.80 12.30 -22.47
C GLU A 118 8.86 13.32 -22.06
N VAL A 119 9.43 13.19 -20.84
CA VAL A 119 10.52 14.03 -20.37
C VAL A 119 11.77 13.75 -21.22
N ASN A 120 12.10 14.70 -22.09
CA ASN A 120 13.21 14.57 -23.05
C ASN A 120 14.39 15.49 -22.77
N GLN A 121 14.19 16.54 -21.97
CA GLN A 121 15.20 17.54 -21.65
C GLN A 121 15.29 17.78 -20.14
N VAL A 122 16.53 17.85 -19.67
CA VAL A 122 16.92 18.15 -18.29
C VAL A 122 17.94 19.27 -18.28
N ILE A 123 17.87 20.11 -17.26
CA ILE A 123 18.74 21.26 -17.05
C ILE A 123 19.81 20.86 -16.03
N CYS A 124 21.09 20.97 -16.39
CA CYS A 124 22.20 20.70 -15.47
C CYS A 124 22.13 21.65 -14.27
N SER A 125 22.15 21.11 -13.05
CA SER A 125 22.09 21.92 -11.82
C SER A 125 23.38 22.71 -11.56
N LEU A 126 24.50 22.32 -12.18
CA LEU A 126 25.80 22.97 -11.96
C LEU A 126 26.07 24.13 -12.93
N CYS A 127 25.62 24.03 -14.19
CA CYS A 127 25.96 25.02 -15.22
C CYS A 127 24.75 25.54 -16.01
N GLY A 128 23.55 25.02 -15.77
CA GLY A 128 22.34 25.47 -16.45
C GLY A 128 22.14 24.97 -17.88
N THR A 129 23.05 24.17 -18.43
CA THR A 129 22.91 23.62 -19.80
C THR A 129 21.78 22.58 -19.89
N GLU A 130 20.87 22.77 -20.83
CA GLU A 130 19.71 21.91 -21.11
C GLU A 130 20.03 20.80 -22.13
N GLN A 131 19.72 19.54 -21.81
CA GLN A 131 20.23 18.33 -22.47
C GLN A 131 19.60 17.02 -21.94
N LYS A 132 20.25 15.85 -22.12
CA LYS A 132 19.71 14.52 -21.74
C LYS A 132 20.32 13.85 -20.48
N GLN A 133 21.63 13.59 -20.37
CA GLN A 133 22.18 12.76 -19.27
C GLN A 133 23.56 13.17 -18.73
N VAL A 134 24.59 13.19 -19.56
CA VAL A 134 25.92 13.70 -19.18
C VAL A 134 26.02 15.13 -19.68
N CYS A 135 26.50 16.04 -18.84
CA CYS A 135 26.55 17.43 -19.20
C CYS A 135 27.55 17.69 -20.34
N VAL A 136 27.08 18.08 -21.52
CA VAL A 136 27.94 18.40 -22.67
C VAL A 136 28.82 19.63 -22.43
N ASN A 137 28.45 20.50 -21.49
CA ASN A 137 29.19 21.72 -21.18
C ASN A 137 30.20 21.52 -20.04
N CYS A 138 29.80 20.92 -18.91
CA CYS A 138 30.68 20.75 -17.74
C CYS A 138 31.09 19.31 -17.45
N GLY A 139 30.69 18.34 -18.29
CA GLY A 139 31.09 16.94 -18.22
C GLY A 139 30.53 16.11 -17.06
N VAL A 140 29.75 16.70 -16.14
CA VAL A 140 29.19 15.94 -15.01
C VAL A 140 28.16 14.91 -15.45
N CYS A 141 28.19 13.73 -14.84
CA CYS A 141 27.08 12.78 -14.95
C CYS A 141 25.89 13.31 -14.14
N MET A 142 24.65 13.31 -14.62
CA MET A 142 23.53 13.92 -13.87
C MET A 142 22.88 13.02 -12.81
N GLY A 143 23.23 11.74 -12.79
CA GLY A 143 22.80 10.76 -11.79
C GLY A 143 23.65 9.49 -11.88
N GLU A 144 24.11 8.96 -10.75
CA GLU A 144 24.84 7.67 -10.74
C GLU A 144 23.97 6.53 -11.27
N TYR A 145 22.71 6.48 -10.86
CA TYR A 145 21.69 5.64 -11.47
C TYR A 145 20.92 6.46 -12.51
N PHE A 146 20.91 5.95 -13.74
CA PHE A 146 20.07 6.46 -14.82
C PHE A 146 19.24 5.34 -15.43
N CYS A 147 17.93 5.59 -15.57
CA CYS A 147 17.04 4.72 -16.34
C CYS A 147 16.43 5.51 -17.48
N GLU A 148 16.77 5.13 -18.71
CA GLU A 148 16.27 5.79 -19.92
C GLU A 148 14.76 5.60 -20.11
N SER A 149 14.24 4.40 -19.84
CA SER A 149 12.80 4.11 -19.95
C SER A 149 11.99 4.99 -19.02
N CYS A 150 12.44 5.16 -17.77
CA CYS A 150 11.72 5.94 -16.75
C CYS A 150 12.12 7.42 -16.68
N LYS A 151 13.16 7.84 -17.42
CA LYS A 151 13.81 9.15 -17.30
C LYS A 151 14.18 9.49 -15.84
N LEU A 152 14.63 8.47 -15.10
CA LEU A 152 14.98 8.59 -13.68
C LEU A 152 16.48 8.83 -13.53
N PHE A 153 16.84 9.88 -12.79
CA PHE A 153 18.20 10.20 -12.36
C PHE A 153 18.22 10.17 -10.83
N ASP A 154 19.11 9.37 -10.25
CA ASP A 154 19.30 9.30 -8.79
C ASP A 154 20.77 9.01 -8.47
N ASP A 155 21.37 9.81 -7.60
CA ASP A 155 22.72 9.63 -7.08
C ASP A 155 22.75 8.65 -5.93
N ASP A 156 21.63 8.51 -5.23
CA ASP A 156 21.51 7.65 -4.06
C ASP A 156 21.29 6.19 -4.50
N THR A 157 22.38 5.53 -4.91
CA THR A 157 22.36 4.12 -5.33
C THR A 157 22.19 3.14 -4.17
N SER A 158 22.19 3.62 -2.91
CA SER A 158 21.95 2.77 -1.73
C SER A 158 20.56 2.14 -1.75
N LYS A 159 19.60 2.76 -2.45
CA LYS A 159 18.24 2.24 -2.67
C LYS A 159 18.21 1.01 -3.57
N LYS A 160 19.30 0.68 -4.27
CA LYS A 160 19.40 -0.46 -5.22
C LYS A 160 18.26 -0.43 -6.25
N GLN A 161 18.11 0.72 -6.91
CA GLN A 161 17.09 0.91 -7.94
C GLN A 161 17.30 -0.05 -9.10
N TYR A 162 16.22 -0.54 -9.69
CA TYR A 162 16.28 -1.33 -10.92
C TYR A 162 15.02 -1.09 -11.76
N HIS A 163 15.14 -1.17 -13.08
CA HIS A 163 13.97 -1.15 -13.97
C HIS A 163 13.35 -2.54 -14.03
N CYS A 164 12.02 -2.62 -13.91
CA CYS A 164 11.29 -3.85 -14.19
C CYS A 164 10.50 -3.69 -15.49
N ASP A 165 10.90 -4.40 -16.54
CA ASP A 165 10.26 -4.33 -17.85
C ASP A 165 8.78 -4.73 -17.80
N GLY A 166 8.44 -5.78 -17.04
CA GLY A 166 7.05 -6.23 -16.88
C GLY A 166 6.15 -5.19 -16.21
N CYS A 167 6.70 -4.31 -15.37
CA CYS A 167 5.95 -3.20 -14.76
C CYS A 167 6.07 -1.89 -15.56
N GLY A 168 7.09 -1.74 -16.39
CA GLY A 168 7.42 -0.48 -17.07
C GLY A 168 7.83 0.66 -16.13
N ILE A 169 8.31 0.35 -14.92
CA ILE A 169 8.73 1.34 -13.91
C ILE A 169 9.97 0.89 -13.14
N CYS A 170 10.72 1.86 -12.62
CA CYS A 170 11.79 1.62 -11.66
C CYS A 170 11.21 1.19 -10.31
N ARG A 171 11.83 0.19 -9.69
CA ARG A 171 11.59 -0.29 -8.34
C ARG A 171 12.87 -0.10 -7.52
N ILE A 172 12.78 -0.31 -6.20
CA ILE A 172 13.90 -0.21 -5.26
C ILE A 172 14.08 -1.53 -4.51
N GLY A 173 15.23 -1.72 -3.87
CA GLY A 173 15.55 -2.90 -3.06
C GLY A 173 16.36 -3.99 -3.76
N GLY A 174 16.82 -3.75 -4.99
CA GLY A 174 17.68 -4.65 -5.77
C GLY A 174 16.90 -5.71 -6.54
N CYS A 175 17.22 -5.89 -7.84
CA CYS A 175 16.49 -6.80 -8.73
C CYS A 175 16.45 -8.24 -8.22
N ASP A 176 17.54 -8.73 -7.63
CA ASP A 176 17.66 -10.11 -7.14
C ASP A 176 16.70 -10.44 -5.98
N ASN A 177 16.18 -9.43 -5.29
CA ASN A 177 15.27 -9.59 -4.15
C ASN A 177 13.79 -9.69 -4.57
N PHE A 178 13.49 -9.49 -5.85
CA PHE A 178 12.13 -9.42 -6.36
C PHE A 178 11.95 -10.27 -7.61
N PHE A 179 10.71 -10.70 -7.85
CA PHE A 179 10.30 -11.27 -9.13
C PHE A 179 9.04 -10.55 -9.63
N HIS A 180 8.90 -10.48 -10.95
CA HIS A 180 7.68 -10.00 -11.57
C HIS A 180 6.72 -11.17 -11.81
N CYS A 181 5.46 -11.03 -11.37
CA CYS A 181 4.40 -11.98 -11.67
C CYS A 181 3.55 -11.47 -12.82
N ASN A 182 3.66 -12.09 -14.00
CA ASN A 182 2.93 -11.65 -15.21
C ASN A 182 1.41 -11.66 -15.03
N LYS A 183 0.86 -12.63 -14.29
CA LYS A 183 -0.58 -12.72 -14.05
C LYS A 183 -1.06 -11.60 -13.12
N CYS A 184 -0.34 -11.34 -12.03
CA CYS A 184 -0.68 -10.24 -11.13
C CYS A 184 -0.34 -8.86 -11.73
N ARG A 185 0.58 -8.82 -12.70
CA ARG A 185 1.18 -7.62 -13.30
C ARG A 185 1.90 -6.74 -12.27
N CYS A 186 2.59 -7.34 -11.31
CA CYS A 186 3.33 -6.61 -10.28
C CYS A 186 4.57 -7.37 -9.78
N CYS A 187 5.49 -6.62 -9.15
CA CYS A 187 6.68 -7.19 -8.50
C CYS A 187 6.41 -7.54 -7.04
N TYR A 188 6.78 -8.75 -6.64
CA TYR A 188 6.77 -9.23 -5.26
C TYR A 188 8.18 -9.60 -4.80
N SER A 189 8.39 -9.65 -3.49
CA SER A 189 9.62 -10.20 -2.91
C SER A 189 9.80 -11.67 -3.32
N MET A 190 11.04 -12.10 -3.54
CA MET A 190 11.40 -13.50 -3.83
C MET A 190 10.87 -14.51 -2.79
N LEU A 191 10.64 -14.07 -1.55
CA LEU A 191 10.01 -14.88 -0.49
C LEU A 191 8.60 -15.35 -0.84
N LEU A 192 7.92 -14.65 -1.75
CA LEU A 192 6.54 -14.90 -2.14
C LEU A 192 6.41 -15.64 -3.48
N LYS A 193 7.52 -16.04 -4.12
CA LYS A 193 7.54 -16.59 -5.49
C LYS A 193 6.54 -17.72 -5.72
N ASN A 194 6.36 -18.57 -4.72
CA ASN A 194 5.51 -19.77 -4.82
C ASN A 194 4.34 -19.78 -3.82
N SER A 195 4.10 -18.69 -3.08
CA SER A 195 3.14 -18.66 -1.97
C SER A 195 2.15 -17.49 -2.02
N HIS A 196 2.34 -16.51 -2.92
CA HIS A 196 1.39 -15.40 -3.02
C HIS A 196 0.04 -15.85 -3.61
N PRO A 197 -1.08 -15.31 -3.10
CA PRO A 197 -2.39 -15.44 -3.74
C PRO A 197 -2.35 -14.75 -5.13
N CYS A 198 -2.19 -15.54 -6.18
CA CYS A 198 -2.00 -15.03 -7.54
C CYS A 198 -3.33 -14.64 -8.20
N VAL A 199 -3.73 -13.38 -7.97
CA VAL A 199 -4.93 -12.75 -8.53
C VAL A 199 -4.57 -11.89 -9.73
N GLU A 200 -5.34 -12.00 -10.81
CA GLU A 200 -5.10 -11.24 -12.03
C GLU A 200 -5.21 -9.73 -11.77
N GLY A 201 -4.18 -8.97 -12.18
CA GLY A 201 -4.17 -7.53 -12.01
C GLY A 201 -4.33 -7.05 -10.56
N ALA A 202 -3.73 -7.75 -9.60
CA ALA A 202 -3.94 -7.54 -8.16
C ALA A 202 -3.72 -6.09 -7.65
N MET A 203 -3.00 -5.25 -8.40
CA MET A 203 -2.76 -3.83 -8.08
C MET A 203 -3.34 -2.87 -9.13
N HIS A 204 -3.96 -3.38 -10.18
CA HIS A 204 -4.48 -2.58 -11.30
C HIS A 204 -5.95 -2.22 -11.10
N HIS A 205 -6.25 -1.65 -9.95
CA HIS A 205 -7.54 -1.11 -9.59
C HIS A 205 -7.36 -0.02 -8.53
N ASP A 206 -8.41 0.75 -8.29
CA ASP A 206 -8.39 1.77 -7.24
C ASP A 206 -8.52 1.13 -5.85
N CYS A 207 -7.93 1.78 -4.86
CA CYS A 207 -8.15 1.44 -3.47
C CYS A 207 -9.64 1.69 -3.14
N PRO A 208 -10.39 0.70 -2.65
CA PRO A 208 -11.82 0.84 -2.34
C PRO A 208 -12.11 1.79 -1.16
N VAL A 209 -11.08 2.28 -0.47
CA VAL A 209 -11.21 3.17 0.69
C VAL A 209 -10.98 4.63 0.29
N CYS A 210 -9.89 4.94 -0.41
CA CYS A 210 -9.54 6.31 -0.82
C CYS A 210 -9.77 6.62 -2.30
N CYS A 211 -10.17 5.62 -3.10
CA CYS A 211 -10.39 5.73 -4.55
C CYS A 211 -9.15 6.17 -5.36
N GLU A 212 -7.95 5.98 -4.81
CA GLU A 212 -6.69 6.24 -5.52
C GLU A 212 -6.15 4.96 -6.18
N TYR A 213 -5.55 5.12 -7.36
CA TYR A 213 -5.01 4.01 -8.13
C TYR A 213 -3.78 3.37 -7.47
N LEU A 214 -3.83 2.06 -7.21
CA LEU A 214 -2.85 1.36 -6.39
C LEU A 214 -1.48 1.14 -7.08
N PHE A 215 -1.43 1.08 -8.40
CA PHE A 215 -0.19 0.72 -9.10
C PHE A 215 0.84 1.86 -9.14
N GLU A 216 0.36 3.10 -9.27
CA GLU A 216 1.22 4.28 -9.46
C GLU A 216 1.41 5.12 -8.20
N THR A 217 0.68 4.79 -7.14
CA THR A 217 0.82 5.41 -5.82
C THR A 217 2.23 5.21 -5.25
N ARG A 218 2.66 6.16 -4.41
CA ARG A 218 3.87 6.04 -3.60
C ARG A 218 3.58 5.51 -2.20
N GLN A 219 2.30 5.35 -1.86
CA GLN A 219 1.90 4.79 -0.58
C GLN A 219 2.16 3.29 -0.55
N ASP A 220 2.54 2.78 0.61
CA ASP A 220 2.66 1.34 0.80
C ASP A 220 1.32 0.65 0.55
N VAL A 221 1.35 -0.43 -0.22
CA VAL A 221 0.19 -1.31 -0.45
C VAL A 221 0.33 -2.59 0.37
N ILE A 222 -0.81 -3.20 0.69
CA ILE A 222 -0.88 -4.47 1.40
C ILE A 222 -1.89 -5.40 0.73
N VAL A 223 -1.50 -6.67 0.58
CA VAL A 223 -2.41 -7.75 0.16
C VAL A 223 -3.10 -8.31 1.40
N LEU A 224 -4.42 -8.19 1.45
CA LEU A 224 -5.25 -8.70 2.55
C LEU A 224 -5.28 -10.24 2.54
N PRO A 225 -5.68 -10.91 3.64
CA PRO A 225 -5.80 -12.38 3.68
C PRO A 225 -6.74 -12.97 2.61
N CYS A 226 -7.71 -12.18 2.15
CA CYS A 226 -8.62 -12.55 1.06
C CYS A 226 -8.02 -12.41 -0.35
N GLY A 227 -6.79 -11.88 -0.48
CA GLY A 227 -6.09 -11.64 -1.75
C GLY A 227 -6.29 -10.26 -2.36
N HIS A 228 -7.25 -9.46 -1.88
CA HIS A 228 -7.44 -8.09 -2.38
C HIS A 228 -6.38 -7.14 -1.84
N THR A 229 -5.98 -6.15 -2.65
CA THR A 229 -4.94 -5.18 -2.29
C THR A 229 -5.56 -3.82 -1.92
N ILE A 230 -5.07 -3.19 -0.85
CA ILE A 230 -5.43 -1.81 -0.47
C ILE A 230 -4.18 -1.06 0.03
N HIS A 231 -4.25 0.25 0.23
CA HIS A 231 -3.17 0.98 0.91
C HIS A 231 -3.04 0.56 2.38
N LYS A 232 -1.80 0.50 2.88
CA LYS A 232 -1.49 0.19 4.29
C LYS A 232 -2.12 1.21 5.23
N ASN A 233 -2.10 2.50 4.86
CA ASN A 233 -2.75 3.56 5.64
C ASN A 233 -4.27 3.40 5.66
N CYS A 234 -4.89 3.06 4.52
CA CYS A 234 -6.33 2.78 4.48
C CYS A 234 -6.71 1.56 5.35
N LEU A 235 -5.88 0.51 5.40
CA LEU A 235 -6.09 -0.60 6.33
C LEU A 235 -5.99 -0.15 7.79
N LYS A 236 -5.06 0.75 8.10
CA LYS A 236 -4.90 1.32 9.45
C LYS A 236 -6.14 2.13 9.85
N GLU A 237 -6.62 3.02 8.98
CA GLU A 237 -7.84 3.81 9.19
C GLU A 237 -9.06 2.90 9.39
N MET A 238 -9.21 1.86 8.55
CA MET A 238 -10.25 0.85 8.73
C MET A 238 -10.22 0.25 10.15
N ARG A 239 -9.04 -0.10 10.66
CA ARG A 239 -8.88 -0.65 12.03
C ARG A 239 -9.25 0.36 13.10
N GLU A 240 -8.81 1.62 12.96
CA GLU A 240 -9.15 2.70 13.89
C GLU A 240 -10.68 2.94 13.96
N HIS A 241 -11.36 2.74 12.84
CA HIS A 241 -12.83 2.81 12.73
C HIS A 241 -13.54 1.45 12.97
N HIS A 242 -12.84 0.44 13.49
CA HIS A 242 -13.40 -0.88 13.80
C HIS A 242 -14.02 -1.61 12.60
N GLN A 243 -13.57 -1.32 11.39
CA GLN A 243 -13.98 -1.94 10.14
C GLN A 243 -13.03 -3.11 9.80
N TYR A 244 -13.38 -4.30 10.27
CA TYR A 244 -12.53 -5.49 10.11
C TYR A 244 -12.91 -6.38 8.90
N ALA A 245 -13.86 -5.93 8.07
CA ALA A 245 -14.30 -6.64 6.88
C ALA A 245 -13.69 -5.99 5.63
N CYS A 246 -13.20 -6.83 4.71
CA CYS A 246 -12.70 -6.37 3.41
C CYS A 246 -13.82 -5.62 2.68
N PRO A 247 -13.58 -4.38 2.19
CA PRO A 247 -14.62 -3.59 1.52
C PRO A 247 -15.06 -4.20 0.19
N ILE A 248 -14.29 -5.13 -0.38
CA ILE A 248 -14.58 -5.77 -1.67
C ILE A 248 -15.39 -7.07 -1.50
N CYS A 249 -15.05 -7.89 -0.51
CA CYS A 249 -15.63 -9.24 -0.38
C CYS A 249 -16.16 -9.59 1.02
N SER A 250 -16.13 -8.64 1.95
CA SER A 250 -16.59 -8.77 3.34
C SER A 250 -15.87 -9.82 4.20
N LYS A 251 -14.83 -10.50 3.70
CA LYS A 251 -13.97 -11.38 4.50
C LYS A 251 -13.21 -10.61 5.58
N SER A 252 -13.01 -11.21 6.74
CA SER A 252 -12.19 -10.61 7.79
C SER A 252 -10.77 -10.32 7.32
N VAL A 253 -10.26 -9.13 7.62
CA VAL A 253 -8.93 -8.65 7.19
C VAL A 253 -7.80 -8.96 8.18
N CYS A 254 -8.15 -9.49 9.35
CA CYS A 254 -7.23 -9.90 10.40
C CYS A 254 -7.81 -11.06 11.20
N ASP A 255 -7.04 -11.61 12.13
CA ASP A 255 -7.55 -12.60 13.08
C ASP A 255 -8.62 -11.98 13.99
N MET A 256 -9.79 -12.60 13.99
CA MET A 256 -10.96 -12.17 14.77
C MET A 256 -11.30 -13.17 15.90
N SER A 257 -10.45 -14.17 16.16
CA SER A 257 -10.72 -15.27 17.11
C SER A 257 -11.12 -14.76 18.49
N LYS A 258 -10.41 -13.77 19.05
CA LYS A 258 -10.74 -13.17 20.36
C LYS A 258 -12.09 -12.45 20.37
N VAL A 259 -12.48 -11.87 19.24
CA VAL A 259 -13.80 -11.25 19.08
C VAL A 259 -14.88 -12.32 19.05
N TRP A 260 -14.65 -13.42 18.32
CA TRP A 260 -15.56 -14.57 18.28
C TRP A 260 -15.72 -15.24 19.65
N GLU A 261 -14.65 -15.36 20.44
CA GLU A 261 -14.71 -15.85 21.83
C GLU A 261 -15.55 -14.93 22.74
N LYS A 262 -15.55 -13.63 22.48
CA LYS A 262 -16.42 -12.68 23.19
C LYS A 262 -17.89 -12.92 22.81
N TYR A 263 -18.20 -13.07 21.52
CA TYR A 263 -19.55 -13.43 21.07
C TYR A 263 -20.02 -14.75 21.68
N ASP A 264 -19.15 -15.76 21.77
CA ASP A 264 -19.47 -17.04 22.43
C ASP A 264 -19.94 -16.84 23.87
N ARG A 265 -19.23 -16.02 24.65
CA ARG A 265 -19.59 -15.71 26.04
C ARG A 265 -20.90 -14.93 26.14
N GLU A 266 -21.09 -13.93 25.29
CA GLU A 266 -22.30 -13.10 25.30
C GLU A 266 -23.55 -13.89 24.90
N ILE A 267 -23.43 -14.78 23.91
CA ILE A 267 -24.49 -15.70 23.49
C ILE A 267 -24.84 -16.68 24.62
N ALA A 268 -23.84 -17.27 25.27
CA ALA A 268 -24.08 -18.17 26.40
C ALA A 268 -24.76 -17.46 27.59
N ALA A 269 -24.45 -16.17 27.81
CA ALA A 269 -25.04 -15.35 28.87
C ALA A 269 -26.43 -14.78 28.53
N THR A 270 -26.90 -14.93 27.28
CA THR A 270 -28.17 -14.35 26.80
C THR A 270 -29.12 -15.45 26.34
N PRO A 271 -29.97 -16.00 27.22
CA PRO A 271 -30.96 -17.00 26.83
C PRO A 271 -31.92 -16.48 25.75
N MET A 272 -32.24 -17.32 24.77
CA MET A 272 -33.21 -16.96 23.72
C MET A 272 -34.65 -17.03 24.24
N PRO A 273 -35.52 -16.08 23.86
CA PRO A 273 -36.95 -16.15 24.18
C PRO A 273 -37.61 -17.42 23.62
N GLU A 274 -38.65 -17.92 24.31
CA GLU A 274 -39.32 -19.17 23.96
C GLU A 274 -39.79 -19.24 22.50
N ALA A 275 -40.33 -18.13 21.98
CA ALA A 275 -40.79 -18.02 20.59
C ALA A 275 -39.70 -18.29 19.55
N TYR A 276 -38.42 -18.19 19.93
CA TYR A 276 -37.28 -18.34 19.02
C TYR A 276 -36.39 -19.55 19.36
N LEU A 277 -36.67 -20.31 20.42
CA LEU A 277 -35.83 -21.43 20.87
C LEU A 277 -35.60 -22.49 19.78
N ASN A 278 -36.59 -22.74 18.93
CA ASN A 278 -36.49 -23.71 17.83
C ASN A 278 -36.32 -23.08 16.45
N LYS A 279 -36.15 -21.75 16.39
CA LYS A 279 -36.00 -21.04 15.11
C LYS A 279 -34.63 -21.33 14.51
N LYS A 280 -34.61 -21.84 13.28
CA LYS A 280 -33.38 -22.00 12.50
C LYS A 280 -33.36 -21.01 11.33
N VAL A 281 -32.16 -20.61 10.95
CA VAL A 281 -31.93 -19.69 9.84
C VAL A 281 -30.81 -20.19 8.93
N TRP A 282 -30.87 -19.82 7.66
CA TRP A 282 -29.81 -20.10 6.70
C TRP A 282 -28.82 -18.93 6.65
N ILE A 283 -27.55 -19.24 6.91
CA ILE A 283 -26.45 -18.28 6.87
C ILE A 283 -25.47 -18.60 5.74
N LEU A 284 -24.82 -17.57 5.21
CA LEU A 284 -23.58 -17.67 4.44
C LEU A 284 -22.46 -17.04 5.26
N CYS A 285 -21.39 -17.79 5.49
CA CYS A 285 -20.20 -17.27 6.15
C CYS A 285 -19.31 -16.53 5.15
N ASN A 286 -19.04 -15.24 5.41
CA ASN A 286 -18.18 -14.45 4.54
C ASN A 286 -16.73 -14.98 4.54
N ASP A 287 -16.23 -15.47 5.68
CA ASP A 287 -14.84 -15.92 5.80
C ASP A 287 -14.55 -17.23 5.06
N CYS A 288 -15.38 -18.26 5.27
CA CYS A 288 -15.17 -19.57 4.65
C CYS A 288 -16.04 -19.86 3.43
N GLY A 289 -17.00 -18.99 3.10
CA GLY A 289 -17.90 -19.13 1.96
C GLY A 289 -18.95 -20.24 2.07
N LYS A 290 -19.02 -20.98 3.19
CA LYS A 290 -19.99 -22.06 3.37
C LYS A 290 -21.35 -21.53 3.80
N THR A 291 -22.39 -22.12 3.21
CA THR A 291 -23.78 -21.95 3.65
C THR A 291 -24.11 -22.99 4.72
N SER A 292 -24.86 -22.63 5.75
CA SER A 292 -25.25 -23.55 6.82
C SER A 292 -26.61 -23.19 7.41
N ASN A 293 -27.38 -24.20 7.82
CA ASN A 293 -28.59 -24.01 8.61
C ASN A 293 -28.21 -24.08 10.09
N VAL A 294 -28.44 -23.00 10.84
CA VAL A 294 -27.97 -22.86 12.22
C VAL A 294 -29.10 -22.42 13.14
N GLN A 295 -28.93 -22.67 14.43
CA GLN A 295 -29.83 -22.16 15.45
C GLN A 295 -29.78 -20.63 15.45
N PHE A 296 -30.94 -19.98 15.37
CA PHE A 296 -31.03 -18.53 15.40
C PHE A 296 -30.73 -18.01 16.80
N HIS A 297 -29.82 -17.04 16.89
CA HIS A 297 -29.59 -16.24 18.09
C HIS A 297 -29.74 -14.74 17.77
N VAL A 298 -30.30 -13.95 18.69
CA VAL A 298 -30.54 -12.52 18.45
C VAL A 298 -29.24 -11.71 18.26
N LEU A 299 -28.15 -12.12 18.93
CA LEU A 299 -26.86 -11.44 18.88
C LEU A 299 -26.07 -11.70 17.60
N ALA A 300 -25.83 -12.98 17.24
CA ALA A 300 -25.05 -13.33 16.07
C ALA A 300 -25.22 -14.82 15.71
N GLN A 301 -24.94 -15.19 14.46
CA GLN A 301 -24.99 -16.58 14.00
C GLN A 301 -23.58 -17.15 13.81
N LYS A 302 -23.28 -18.24 14.51
CA LYS A 302 -21.95 -18.89 14.43
C LYS A 302 -21.85 -19.78 13.21
N CYS A 303 -20.80 -19.63 12.41
CA CYS A 303 -20.49 -20.59 11.36
C CYS A 303 -20.00 -21.91 11.98
N PRO A 304 -20.62 -23.08 11.68
CA PRO A 304 -20.19 -24.35 12.25
C PRO A 304 -18.82 -24.80 11.71
N ASN A 305 -18.45 -24.35 10.50
CA ASN A 305 -17.23 -24.75 9.81
C ASN A 305 -15.96 -24.04 10.32
N CYS A 306 -15.94 -22.70 10.33
CA CYS A 306 -14.76 -21.93 10.74
C CYS A 306 -14.93 -21.17 12.05
N LYS A 307 -16.07 -21.35 12.75
CA LYS A 307 -16.40 -20.72 14.04
C LYS A 307 -16.54 -19.19 14.01
N SER A 308 -16.36 -18.56 12.85
CA SER A 308 -16.57 -17.13 12.64
C SER A 308 -18.04 -16.73 12.81
N TYR A 309 -18.26 -15.51 13.33
CA TYR A 309 -19.56 -14.85 13.32
C TYR A 309 -19.71 -13.82 12.18
N ASN A 310 -18.72 -13.68 11.29
CA ASN A 310 -18.83 -12.89 10.06
C ASN A 310 -19.73 -13.60 9.05
N THR A 311 -21.03 -13.56 9.30
CA THR A 311 -22.05 -14.29 8.56
C THR A 311 -23.20 -13.37 8.18
N ARG A 312 -23.92 -13.72 7.10
CA ARG A 312 -25.13 -13.02 6.66
C ARG A 312 -26.27 -14.00 6.47
N LEU A 313 -27.49 -13.56 6.79
CA LEU A 313 -28.71 -14.33 6.51
C LEU A 313 -28.92 -14.42 5.00
N THR A 314 -29.26 -15.60 4.52
CA THR A 314 -29.49 -15.84 3.08
C THR A 314 -30.93 -16.20 2.78
N ARG A 315 -31.64 -16.83 3.73
CA ARG A 315 -33.09 -17.07 3.73
C ARG A 315 -33.58 -17.16 5.18
N GLY A 316 -34.64 -16.41 5.49
CA GLY A 316 -35.33 -16.41 6.79
C GLY A 316 -36.56 -17.32 6.74
#